data_AF-A0A2U0ZMQ6-F1
#
_entry.id   AF-A0A2U0ZMQ6-F1
#
_cell.length_a   1.000
_cell.length_b   1.000
_cell.length_c   1.000
_cell.angle_alpha   90.00
_cell.angle_beta   90.00
_cell.angle_gamma   90.00
#
_symmetry.space_group_name_H-M   'P 1'
#
loop_
_entity.id
_entity.type
_entity.pdbx_description
1 polymer ?
#
loop_
_entity_poly.entity_id
_entity_poly.type
_entity_poly.pdbx_seq_one_letter_code
_entity_poly.pdbx_strand_id
1 'polypeptide(L)'
;MHSESTSIQCGMREPAAPRHCAGLAACARQSARAGARASRGFTLLELLVVMVIIGLLAGLVAPRYFEQVGKSNVKIARAQIVSLGQALDQYRLDVGVYPTTEEGLDALVVKPQNATRWSGPYLQKAVPVDPWDRPYQYRSPGDHGDYDLFSLGKNGRGDGTGENVTISSW
;
A
#
# COMPACT_ATOMS: atom_id res chain seq x y z
N MET A 1 34.31 -28.45 39.88
CA MET A 1 35.69 -28.20 39.40
C MET A 1 35.64 -26.95 38.55
N HIS A 2 36.46 -25.97 38.95
CA HIS A 2 36.76 -24.68 38.29
C HIS A 2 35.59 -23.68 38.16
N SER A 3 35.48 -22.62 38.98
CA SER A 3 36.44 -21.55 39.35
C SER A 3 36.88 -20.73 38.14
N GLU A 4 36.39 -19.47 38.10
CA GLU A 4 37.03 -18.22 37.64
C GLU A 4 35.87 -17.20 37.48
N SER A 5 35.62 -16.22 38.35
CA SER A 5 36.47 -15.21 39.00
C SER A 5 37.17 -14.29 38.01
N THR A 6 36.50 -13.21 37.57
CA THR A 6 37.17 -11.92 37.38
C THR A 6 36.19 -10.76 37.58
N SER A 7 36.36 -10.13 38.74
CA SER A 7 35.89 -8.80 39.10
C SER A 7 36.66 -7.75 38.29
N ILE A 8 35.97 -6.76 37.72
CA ILE A 8 36.53 -5.41 37.55
C ILE A 8 35.48 -4.41 38.06
N GLN A 9 35.58 -4.13 39.36
CA GLN A 9 35.20 -2.88 39.98
C GLN A 9 36.02 -1.73 39.38
N CYS A 10 35.35 -0.73 38.82
CA CYS A 10 35.95 0.59 38.64
C CYS A 10 35.55 1.45 39.85
N GLY A 11 36.51 1.71 40.73
CA GLY A 11 36.37 2.57 41.91
C GLY A 11 36.01 4.01 41.54
N MET A 12 35.11 4.65 42.28
CA MET A 12 35.41 5.43 43.49
C MET A 12 36.43 6.55 43.29
N ARG A 13 35.92 7.78 43.16
CA ARG A 13 36.14 8.96 44.05
C ARG A 13 36.22 10.23 43.22
N GLU A 14 35.23 11.11 43.41
CA GLU A 14 35.43 12.54 43.21
C GLU A 14 35.12 13.28 44.53
N PRO A 15 36.00 14.20 44.96
CA PRO A 15 35.97 14.79 46.29
C PRO A 15 35.08 16.04 46.40
N ALA A 16 34.86 16.40 47.65
CA ALA A 16 34.04 17.48 48.14
C ALA A 16 34.46 18.89 47.68
N ALA A 17 33.46 19.77 47.76
CA ALA A 17 33.46 21.21 47.50
C ALA A 17 34.60 22.03 48.12
N PRO A 18 34.83 23.24 47.58
CA PRO A 18 35.16 24.40 48.39
C PRO A 18 33.97 25.36 48.51
N ARG A 19 33.66 25.70 49.77
CA ARG A 19 32.94 26.92 50.15
C ARG A 19 33.90 28.10 49.98
N HIS A 20 33.50 29.16 49.29
CA HIS A 20 33.99 30.51 49.55
C HIS A 20 32.90 31.53 49.24
N CYS A 21 32.37 32.13 50.31
CA CYS A 21 31.64 33.39 50.29
C CYS A 21 32.66 34.52 50.44
N ALA A 22 32.78 35.37 49.43
CA ALA A 22 33.29 36.75 49.48
C ALA A 22 33.11 37.28 48.05
N GLY A 23 32.50 38.41 47.74
CA GLY A 23 31.98 39.51 48.51
C GLY A 23 31.72 40.62 47.50
N LEU A 24 30.64 41.36 47.73
CA LEU A 24 30.37 42.71 47.24
C LEU A 24 30.36 43.04 45.73
N ALA A 25 29.38 43.90 45.43
CA ALA A 25 29.38 44.88 44.35
C ALA A 25 29.17 44.34 42.92
N ALA A 26 27.91 44.28 42.51
CA ALA A 26 27.34 45.35 41.71
C ALA A 26 25.97 44.91 41.20
N CYS A 27 24.94 45.61 41.66
CA CYS A 27 23.61 45.58 41.08
C CYS A 27 23.66 46.28 39.71
N ALA A 28 24.26 45.63 38.71
CA ALA A 28 24.19 46.08 37.32
C ALA A 28 22.94 45.44 36.70
N ARG A 29 21.84 46.21 36.73
CA ARG A 29 20.64 45.96 35.91
C ARG A 29 21.04 45.89 34.44
N GLN A 30 21.33 44.69 33.95
CA GLN A 30 21.36 44.42 32.53
C GLN A 30 19.90 44.26 32.09
N SER A 31 19.36 45.35 31.54
CA SER A 31 18.16 45.30 30.72
C SER A 31 18.37 44.31 29.59
N ALA A 32 17.95 43.07 29.80
CA ALA A 32 17.62 42.17 28.73
C ALA A 32 16.48 42.82 27.94
N ARG A 33 16.81 43.61 26.92
CA ARG A 33 15.88 43.86 25.82
C ARG A 33 15.80 42.55 25.03
N ALA A 34 15.10 41.57 25.62
CA ALA A 34 14.50 40.50 24.86
C ALA A 34 13.49 41.17 23.93
N GLY A 35 13.94 41.51 22.72
CA GLY A 35 13.04 41.90 21.66
C GLY A 35 12.08 40.74 21.48
N ALA A 36 10.88 40.87 22.04
CA ALA A 36 9.79 39.96 21.75
C ALA A 36 9.64 40.00 20.24
N ARG A 37 10.10 38.95 19.55
CA ARG A 37 9.68 38.71 18.17
C ARG A 37 8.17 38.61 18.27
N ALA A 38 7.49 39.66 17.83
CA ALA A 38 6.06 39.63 17.66
C ALA A 38 5.79 38.47 16.70
N SER A 39 5.32 37.36 17.24
CA SER A 39 4.77 36.27 16.47
C SER A 39 3.55 36.84 15.75
N ARG A 40 3.77 37.27 14.50
CA ARG A 40 2.69 37.69 13.60
C ARG A 40 1.86 36.43 13.35
N GLY A 41 0.71 36.33 13.99
CA GLY A 41 -0.26 35.27 13.71
C GLY A 41 -0.79 35.42 12.28
N PHE A 42 -1.08 34.29 11.64
CA PHE A 42 -1.80 34.27 10.36
C PHE A 42 -3.12 35.02 10.51
N THR A 43 -3.43 35.90 9.56
CA THR A 43 -4.72 36.57 9.54
C THR A 43 -5.78 35.60 8.99
N LEU A 44 -7.04 35.74 9.41
CA LEU A 44 -8.15 34.94 8.87
C LEU A 44 -8.28 35.10 7.34
N LEU A 45 -7.98 36.31 6.84
CA LEU A 45 -7.97 36.62 5.41
C LEU A 45 -6.96 35.75 4.64
N GLU A 46 -5.78 35.53 5.21
CA GLU A 46 -4.68 34.77 4.59
C GLU A 46 -5.06 33.31 4.42
N LEU A 47 -5.67 32.70 5.44
CA LEU A 47 -6.21 31.35 5.35
C LEU A 47 -7.41 31.24 4.39
N LEU A 48 -8.27 32.28 4.35
CA LEU A 48 -9.39 32.32 3.40
C LEU A 48 -8.90 32.32 1.95
N VAL A 49 -7.93 33.18 1.61
CA VAL A 49 -7.38 33.26 0.26
C VAL A 49 -6.73 31.93 -0.15
N VAL A 50 -6.01 31.27 0.77
CA VAL A 50 -5.40 29.95 0.51
C VAL A 50 -6.47 28.88 0.23
N MET A 51 -7.55 28.83 1.02
CA MET A 51 -8.62 27.86 0.78
C MET A 51 -9.31 28.08 -0.56
N VAL A 52 -9.51 29.33 -0.98
CA VAL A 52 -10.07 29.67 -2.29
C VAL A 52 -9.17 29.17 -3.42
N ILE A 53 -7.85 29.40 -3.34
CA ILE A 53 -6.91 28.95 -4.36
C ILE A 53 -6.84 27.41 -4.41
N ILE A 54 -6.79 26.73 -3.26
CA ILE A 54 -6.79 25.26 -3.20
C ILE A 54 -8.09 24.70 -3.79
N GLY A 55 -9.25 25.28 -3.45
CA GLY A 55 -10.54 24.85 -4.00
C GLY A 55 -10.60 24.98 -5.53
N LEU A 56 -10.11 26.11 -6.06
CA LEU A 56 -10.03 26.34 -7.51
C LEU A 56 -9.14 25.31 -8.20
N LEU A 57 -7.93 25.09 -7.68
CA LEU A 57 -6.99 24.12 -8.26
C LEU A 57 -7.52 22.68 -8.15
N ALA A 58 -8.07 22.31 -7.00
CA ALA A 58 -8.64 20.98 -6.78
C ALA A 58 -9.78 20.69 -7.77
N GLY A 59 -10.66 21.67 -8.02
CA GLY A 59 -11.75 21.53 -8.99
C GLY A 59 -11.29 21.27 -10.42
N LEU A 60 -10.15 21.83 -10.83
CA LEU A 60 -9.59 21.65 -12.18
C LEU A 60 -8.81 20.34 -12.33
N VAL A 61 -8.06 19.95 -11.29
CA VAL A 61 -7.15 18.79 -11.36
C VAL A 61 -7.88 17.47 -11.08
N ALA A 62 -8.87 17.46 -10.17
CA ALA A 62 -9.50 16.23 -9.71
C ALA A 62 -10.15 15.40 -10.84
N PRO A 63 -10.93 15.96 -11.79
CA PRO A 63 -11.56 15.17 -12.85
C PRO A 63 -10.54 14.47 -13.76
N ARG A 64 -9.47 15.19 -14.12
CA ARG A 64 -8.39 14.66 -14.98
C ARG A 64 -7.61 13.55 -14.28
N TYR A 65 -7.37 13.70 -12.98
CA TYR A 65 -6.72 12.69 -12.18
C TYR A 65 -7.54 11.39 -12.14
N PHE A 66 -8.86 11.48 -11.87
CA PHE A 66 -9.72 10.31 -11.83
C PHE A 66 -9.85 9.60 -13.19
N GLU A 67 -9.95 10.35 -14.29
CA GLU A 67 -9.96 9.77 -15.65
C GLU A 67 -8.66 8.99 -15.96
N GLN A 68 -7.52 9.53 -15.55
CA GLN A 68 -6.22 8.91 -15.81
C GLN A 68 -6.04 7.63 -14.97
N VAL A 69 -6.39 7.67 -13.69
CA VAL A 69 -6.39 6.51 -12.79
C VAL A 69 -7.32 5.44 -13.33
N GLY A 70 -8.51 5.83 -13.78
CA GLY A 70 -9.49 4.92 -14.37
C GLY A 70 -8.97 4.15 -15.57
N LYS A 71 -8.37 4.85 -16.54
CA LYS A 71 -7.74 4.22 -17.71
C LYS A 71 -6.59 3.30 -17.32
N SER A 72 -5.82 3.68 -16.29
CA SER A 72 -4.73 2.84 -15.76
C SER A 72 -5.27 1.55 -15.17
N ASN A 73 -6.34 1.63 -14.37
CA ASN A 73 -6.97 0.47 -13.74
C ASN A 73 -7.47 -0.53 -14.78
N VAL A 74 -8.17 -0.09 -15.84
CA VAL A 74 -8.60 -1.00 -16.92
C VAL A 74 -7.42 -1.72 -17.57
N LYS A 75 -6.29 -1.04 -17.77
CA LYS A 75 -5.07 -1.65 -18.34
C LYS A 75 -4.44 -2.67 -17.39
N ILE A 76 -4.35 -2.34 -16.10
CA ILE A 76 -3.83 -3.24 -15.06
C ILE A 76 -4.70 -4.50 -15.01
N ALA A 77 -6.02 -4.34 -14.97
CA ALA A 77 -6.96 -5.45 -14.93
C ALA A 77 -6.78 -6.39 -16.14
N ARG A 78 -6.63 -5.83 -17.35
CA ARG A 78 -6.38 -6.59 -18.57
C ARG A 78 -5.04 -7.34 -18.52
N ALA A 79 -3.98 -6.69 -18.05
CA ALA A 79 -2.68 -7.32 -17.92
C ALA A 79 -2.70 -8.49 -16.92
N GLN A 80 -3.41 -8.31 -15.79
CA GLN A 80 -3.62 -9.36 -14.80
C GLN A 80 -4.43 -10.53 -15.37
N ILE A 81 -5.51 -10.28 -16.13
CA ILE A 81 -6.29 -11.34 -16.81
C ILE A 81 -5.42 -12.14 -17.77
N VAL A 82 -4.57 -11.48 -18.58
CA VAL A 82 -3.64 -12.16 -19.48
C VAL A 82 -2.64 -13.03 -18.70
N SER A 83 -2.07 -12.50 -17.61
CA SER A 83 -1.14 -13.26 -16.76
C SER A 83 -1.80 -14.45 -16.08
N LEU A 84 -3.05 -14.32 -15.63
CA LEU A 84 -3.83 -15.41 -15.05
C LEU A 84 -4.19 -16.46 -16.10
N GLY A 85 -4.56 -16.02 -17.32
CA GLY A 85 -4.80 -16.91 -18.44
C GLY A 85 -3.59 -17.77 -18.78
N GLN A 86 -2.39 -17.17 -18.82
CA GLN A 86 -1.13 -17.91 -19.00
C GLN A 86 -0.90 -18.98 -17.92
N ALA A 87 -1.22 -18.65 -16.66
CA ALA A 87 -1.11 -19.61 -15.55
C ALA A 87 -2.12 -20.75 -15.67
N LEU A 88 -3.36 -20.45 -16.10
CA LEU A 88 -4.39 -21.44 -16.39
C LEU A 88 -3.98 -22.37 -17.54
N ASP A 89 -3.38 -21.81 -18.59
CA ASP A 89 -2.90 -22.61 -19.73
C ASP A 89 -1.76 -23.54 -19.30
N GLN A 90 -0.83 -23.06 -18.48
CA GLN A 90 0.22 -23.91 -17.92
C GLN A 90 -0.36 -25.02 -17.02
N TYR A 91 -1.35 -24.71 -16.18
CA TYR A 91 -2.06 -25.71 -15.38
C TYR A 91 -2.65 -26.82 -16.28
N ARG A 92 -3.30 -26.44 -17.39
CA ARG A 92 -3.88 -27.38 -18.35
C ARG A 92 -2.82 -28.22 -19.03
N LEU A 93 -1.65 -27.67 -19.34
CA LEU A 93 -0.55 -28.44 -19.95
C LEU A 93 -0.08 -29.58 -19.03
N ASP A 94 -0.05 -29.35 -17.72
CA ASP A 94 0.44 -30.32 -16.74
C ASP A 94 -0.65 -31.30 -16.28
N VAL A 95 -1.84 -30.80 -15.97
CA VAL A 95 -2.96 -31.59 -15.42
C VAL A 95 -3.86 -32.18 -16.52
N GLY A 96 -3.86 -31.57 -17.71
CA GLY A 96 -4.66 -31.96 -18.88
C GLY A 96 -6.04 -31.28 -18.98
N VAL A 97 -6.49 -30.64 -17.89
CA VAL A 97 -7.78 -29.94 -17.80
C VAL A 97 -7.61 -28.61 -17.07
N TYR A 98 -8.51 -27.66 -17.30
CA TYR A 98 -8.57 -26.45 -16.48
C TYR A 98 -9.17 -26.76 -15.08
N PRO A 99 -8.86 -25.95 -14.06
CA PRO A 99 -9.52 -26.05 -12.76
C PRO A 99 -11.04 -25.97 -12.88
N THR A 100 -11.78 -26.59 -11.96
CA THR A 100 -13.24 -26.44 -11.93
C THR A 100 -13.62 -25.08 -11.34
N THR A 101 -14.87 -24.66 -11.53
CA THR A 101 -15.38 -23.43 -10.90
C THR A 101 -15.33 -23.48 -9.36
N GLU A 102 -15.42 -24.67 -8.76
CA GLU A 102 -15.32 -24.87 -7.31
C GLU A 102 -13.88 -24.77 -6.80
N GLU A 103 -12.91 -25.25 -7.58
CA GLU A 103 -11.48 -25.10 -7.29
C GLU A 103 -10.99 -23.66 -7.52
N GLY A 104 -11.56 -23.00 -8.52
CA GLY A 104 -11.31 -21.59 -8.82
C GLY A 104 -9.86 -21.28 -9.22
N LEU A 105 -9.48 -20.01 -9.07
CA LEU A 105 -8.11 -19.55 -9.31
C LEU A 105 -7.14 -20.00 -8.20
N ASP A 106 -7.63 -20.46 -7.06
CA ASP A 106 -6.81 -20.94 -5.96
C ASP A 106 -6.03 -22.21 -6.32
N ALA A 107 -6.54 -23.01 -7.26
CA ALA A 107 -5.85 -24.16 -7.84
C ALA A 107 -4.50 -23.81 -8.52
N LEU A 108 -4.31 -22.54 -8.88
CA LEU A 108 -3.07 -22.03 -9.45
C LEU A 108 -1.96 -21.87 -8.38
N VAL A 109 -2.34 -21.74 -7.11
CA VAL A 109 -1.42 -21.50 -5.99
C VAL A 109 -1.30 -22.75 -5.13
N VAL A 110 -2.43 -23.39 -4.83
CA VAL A 110 -2.52 -24.55 -3.94
C VAL A 110 -2.94 -25.76 -4.77
N LYS A 111 -2.25 -26.88 -4.57
CA LYS A 111 -2.59 -28.15 -5.24
C LYS A 111 -4.02 -28.59 -4.87
N PRO A 112 -4.93 -28.76 -5.84
CA PRO A 112 -6.25 -29.32 -5.57
C PRO A 112 -6.16 -30.83 -5.35
N GLN A 113 -7.14 -31.38 -4.61
CA GLN A 113 -7.11 -32.78 -4.16
C GLN A 113 -7.11 -33.78 -5.34
N ASN A 114 -7.74 -33.41 -6.45
CA ASN A 114 -7.95 -34.28 -7.60
C ASN A 114 -6.87 -34.16 -8.69
N ALA A 115 -5.89 -33.25 -8.55
CA ALA A 115 -4.86 -33.03 -9.57
C ALA A 115 -3.58 -33.83 -9.28
N THR A 116 -3.51 -35.05 -9.81
CA THR A 116 -2.36 -35.96 -9.62
C THR A 116 -1.07 -35.42 -10.25
N ARG A 117 -1.17 -34.76 -11.42
CA ARG A 117 -0.03 -34.25 -12.22
C ARG A 117 0.32 -32.77 -11.94
N TRP A 118 -0.26 -32.18 -10.90
CA TRP A 118 0.00 -30.78 -10.54
C TRP A 118 1.49 -30.55 -10.27
N SER A 119 2.08 -29.59 -10.99
CA SER A 119 3.51 -29.25 -10.94
C SER A 119 3.75 -27.78 -10.52
N GLY A 120 2.73 -27.14 -9.96
CA GLY A 120 2.76 -25.74 -9.56
C GLY A 120 3.65 -25.44 -8.33
N PRO A 121 3.58 -24.21 -7.79
CA PRO A 121 2.58 -23.18 -8.07
C PRO A 121 2.78 -22.47 -9.43
N TYR A 122 1.67 -22.16 -10.10
CA TYR A 122 1.65 -21.50 -11.41
C TYR A 122 1.65 -19.96 -11.31
N LEU A 123 1.43 -19.44 -10.09
CA LEU A 123 1.59 -18.02 -9.76
C LEU A 123 2.71 -17.84 -8.74
N GLN A 124 3.53 -16.81 -8.93
CA GLN A 124 4.62 -16.48 -7.98
C GLN A 124 4.09 -15.92 -6.65
N LYS A 125 2.88 -15.39 -6.65
CA LYS A 125 2.19 -14.79 -5.49
C LYS A 125 0.78 -15.35 -5.42
N ALA A 126 0.08 -15.05 -4.33
CA ALA A 126 -1.35 -15.29 -4.24
C ALA A 126 -2.10 -14.65 -5.43
N VAL A 127 -3.29 -15.17 -5.72
CA VAL A 127 -4.17 -14.63 -6.75
C VAL A 127 -4.39 -13.14 -6.47
N PRO A 128 -4.00 -12.23 -7.39
CA PRO A 128 -4.19 -10.81 -7.16
C PRO A 128 -5.67 -10.45 -7.26
N VAL A 129 -6.07 -9.44 -6.49
CA VAL A 129 -7.35 -8.76 -6.70
C VAL A 129 -7.24 -7.82 -7.90
N ASP A 130 -8.39 -7.50 -8.47
CA ASP A 130 -8.49 -6.48 -9.52
C ASP A 130 -8.21 -5.06 -8.95
N PRO A 131 -8.04 -4.04 -9.82
CA PRO A 131 -7.72 -2.67 -9.39
C PRO A 131 -8.82 -1.96 -8.59
N TRP A 132 -9.98 -2.58 -8.40
CA TRP A 132 -11.09 -2.10 -7.58
C TRP A 132 -11.28 -2.96 -6.33
N ASP A 133 -10.25 -3.72 -5.94
CA ASP A 133 -10.19 -4.60 -4.77
C ASP A 133 -11.24 -5.72 -4.79
N ARG A 134 -11.59 -6.21 -5.97
CA ARG A 134 -12.53 -7.33 -6.15
C ARG A 134 -11.80 -8.57 -6.66
N PRO A 135 -12.25 -9.78 -6.28
CA PRO A 135 -11.72 -11.00 -6.86
C PRO A 135 -12.10 -11.09 -8.35
N TYR A 136 -11.20 -11.69 -9.14
CA TYR A 136 -11.52 -12.08 -10.51
C TYR A 136 -12.56 -13.20 -10.52
N GLN A 137 -13.49 -13.10 -11.47
CA GLN A 137 -14.49 -14.13 -11.70
C GLN A 137 -13.94 -15.15 -12.68
N TYR A 138 -13.98 -16.41 -12.26
CA TYR A 138 -13.54 -17.55 -13.05
C TYR A 138 -14.66 -18.57 -13.15
N ARG A 139 -14.87 -19.12 -14.35
CA ARG A 139 -15.85 -20.17 -14.60
C ARG A 139 -15.33 -21.16 -15.62
N SER A 140 -15.50 -22.44 -15.32
CA SER A 140 -15.10 -23.58 -16.14
C SER A 140 -16.12 -24.71 -15.96
N PRO A 141 -16.77 -25.19 -17.05
CA PRO A 141 -16.64 -24.72 -18.44
C PRO A 141 -17.17 -23.28 -18.63
N GLY A 142 -16.53 -22.51 -19.51
CA GLY A 142 -16.92 -21.14 -19.84
C GLY A 142 -18.10 -21.06 -20.82
N ASP A 143 -18.77 -19.91 -20.86
CA ASP A 143 -19.80 -19.59 -21.86
C ASP A 143 -19.17 -19.19 -23.20
N HIS A 144 -17.95 -18.61 -23.20
CA HIS A 144 -17.27 -18.09 -24.40
C HIS A 144 -16.06 -18.93 -24.84
N GLY A 145 -15.84 -20.11 -24.23
CA GLY A 145 -14.72 -20.98 -24.54
C GLY A 145 -14.52 -22.04 -23.46
N ASP A 146 -13.29 -22.55 -23.36
CA ASP A 146 -12.95 -23.57 -22.36
C ASP A 146 -13.11 -23.03 -20.92
N TYR A 147 -12.82 -21.74 -20.71
CA TYR A 147 -13.05 -21.03 -19.46
C TYR A 147 -13.41 -19.56 -19.72
N ASP A 148 -14.11 -18.95 -18.77
CA ASP A 148 -14.29 -17.51 -18.72
C ASP A 148 -13.48 -16.93 -17.55
N LEU A 149 -12.71 -15.88 -17.83
CA LEU A 149 -12.01 -15.10 -16.82
C LEU A 149 -12.29 -13.61 -17.03
N PHE A 150 -12.86 -12.95 -16.02
CA PHE A 150 -13.24 -11.55 -16.15
C PHE A 150 -13.28 -10.79 -14.81
N SER A 151 -13.17 -9.46 -14.89
CA SER A 151 -13.49 -8.53 -13.79
C SER A 151 -14.75 -7.76 -14.14
N LEU A 152 -15.60 -7.50 -13.15
CA LEU A 152 -16.87 -6.77 -13.29
C LEU A 152 -16.69 -5.24 -13.34
N GLY A 153 -15.44 -4.75 -13.34
CA GLY A 153 -15.14 -3.33 -13.35
C GLY A 153 -15.45 -2.62 -12.03
N LYS A 154 -15.36 -1.28 -12.04
CA LYS A 154 -15.47 -0.41 -10.86
C LYS A 154 -16.78 -0.58 -10.10
N ASN A 155 -17.91 -0.64 -10.81
CA ASN A 155 -19.23 -0.75 -10.21
C ASN A 155 -19.53 -2.18 -9.70
N GLY A 156 -18.75 -3.18 -10.12
CA GLY A 156 -18.92 -4.57 -9.72
C GLY A 156 -20.14 -5.25 -10.32
N ARG A 157 -20.70 -4.69 -11.38
CA ARG A 157 -21.88 -5.24 -12.07
C ARG A 157 -21.56 -5.60 -13.52
N GLY A 158 -20.51 -5.01 -14.09
CA GLY A 158 -20.15 -5.21 -15.48
C GLY A 158 -21.09 -4.52 -16.47
N ASP A 159 -22.09 -3.78 -15.99
CA ASP A 159 -23.08 -3.06 -16.77
C ASP A 159 -22.70 -1.57 -16.89
N GLY A 160 -22.00 -1.20 -17.94
CA GLY A 160 -21.68 0.22 -18.14
C GLY A 160 -20.65 0.50 -19.21
N THR A 161 -20.16 1.73 -19.19
CA THR A 161 -19.11 2.23 -20.09
C THR A 161 -17.86 2.61 -19.30
N GLY A 162 -16.73 2.70 -20.00
CA GLY A 162 -15.45 3.07 -19.39
C GLY A 162 -14.96 2.04 -18.38
N GLU A 163 -14.77 2.45 -17.13
CA GLU A 163 -14.28 1.58 -16.03
C GLU A 163 -15.35 0.64 -15.47
N ASN A 164 -16.63 0.85 -15.82
CA ASN A 164 -17.74 0.06 -15.29
C ASN A 164 -18.06 -1.16 -16.16
N VAL A 165 -17.37 -1.32 -17.30
CA VAL A 165 -17.58 -2.45 -18.20
C VAL A 165 -16.83 -3.68 -17.71
N THR A 166 -17.39 -4.86 -17.98
CA THR A 166 -16.68 -6.13 -17.81
C THR A 166 -15.40 -6.14 -18.63
N ILE A 167 -14.29 -6.52 -17.98
CA ILE A 167 -13.01 -6.76 -18.66
C ILE A 167 -12.80 -8.26 -18.71
N SER A 168 -12.87 -8.84 -19.91
CA SER A 168 -12.81 -10.28 -20.18
C SER A 168 -11.48 -10.71 -20.83
N SER A 169 -11.22 -12.02 -20.80
CA SER A 169 -10.14 -12.67 -21.56
C SER A 169 -10.44 -12.88 -23.04
N TRP A 170 -11.72 -12.87 -23.45
CA TRP A 170 -12.18 -12.98 -24.84
C TRP A 170 -12.52 -11.62 -25.47
#